data_AF-A0A430VSK6-F1
#
_entry.id   AF-A0A430VSK6-F1
#
_cell.length_a   1.000
_cell.length_b   1.000
_cell.length_c   1.000
_cell.angle_alpha   90.00
_cell.angle_beta   90.00
_cell.angle_gamma   90.00
#
_symmetry.space_group_name_H-M   'P 1'
#
loop_
_entity.id
_entity.type
_entity.pdbx_description
1 polymer ?
#
loop_
_entity_poly.entity_id
_entity_poly.type
_entity_poly.pdbx_seq_one_letter_code
_entity_poly.pdbx_strand_id
1 'polypeptide(L)' 'LSLAVGEGEQGLVAGLNASAQALGRMLGPVLGTGLYRLSPEAPYLLGAILLLVALLALPFLFRRARI' A
#
# COMPACT_ATOMS: atom_id res chain seq x y z
N LEU A 1 6.77 -13.87 -0.48
CA LEU A 1 7.09 -14.42 -1.82
C LEU A 1 5.82 -14.35 -2.66
N SER A 2 5.92 -13.95 -3.92
CA SER A 2 4.76 -13.89 -4.82
C SER A 2 4.59 -15.22 -5.54
N LEU A 3 3.39 -15.79 -5.51
CA LEU A 3 3.05 -17.02 -6.24
C LEU A 3 2.69 -16.75 -7.71
N ALA A 4 2.57 -15.48 -8.10
CA ALA A 4 2.23 -15.07 -9.46
C ALA A 4 3.45 -14.94 -10.39
N VAL A 5 4.67 -15.14 -9.87
CA VAL A 5 5.93 -15.01 -10.64
C VAL A 5 6.83 -16.23 -10.45
N GLY A 6 7.67 -16.53 -11.45
CA GLY A 6 8.62 -17.64 -11.41
C GLY A 6 9.78 -17.40 -10.42
N GLU A 7 10.55 -18.45 -10.09
CA GLU A 7 11.60 -18.42 -9.05
C GLU A 7 12.64 -17.30 -9.26
N GLY A 8 13.07 -17.06 -10.51
CA GLY A 8 14.05 -16.02 -10.82
C GLY A 8 13.57 -14.58 -10.58
N GLU A 9 12.26 -14.35 -10.53
CA GLU A 9 11.64 -13.02 -10.36
C GLU A 9 11.23 -12.76 -8.90
N GLN A 10 11.24 -13.78 -8.04
CA GLN A 10 10.77 -13.65 -6.67
C GLN A 10 11.60 -12.67 -5.84
N GLY A 11 12.91 -12.59 -6.09
CA GLY A 11 13.79 -11.63 -5.41
C GLY A 11 13.43 -10.19 -5.75
N LEU A 12 13.17 -9.89 -7.03
CA LEU A 12 12.74 -8.56 -7.47
C LEU A 12 11.40 -8.16 -6.85
N VAL A 13 10.40 -9.04 -6.94
CA VAL A 13 9.06 -8.77 -6.39
C VAL A 13 9.10 -8.63 -4.87
N ALA A 14 9.90 -9.45 -4.19
CA ALA A 14 10.10 -9.33 -2.74
C ALA A 14 10.77 -8.00 -2.38
N GLY A 15 11.78 -7.58 -3.15
CA GLY A 15 12.43 -6.28 -2.99
C GLY A 15 11.47 -5.11 -3.15
N LEU A 16 10.66 -5.10 -4.23
CA LEU A 16 9.64 -4.08 -4.46
C LEU A 16 8.62 -4.01 -3.31
N ASN A 17 8.14 -5.16 -2.85
CA ASN A 17 7.22 -5.23 -1.71
C ASN A 17 7.87 -4.73 -0.41
N ALA A 18 9.14 -5.04 -0.16
CA ALA A 18 9.88 -4.56 0.99
C ALA A 18 10.09 -3.04 0.95
N SER A 19 10.45 -2.48 -0.22
CA SER A 19 10.59 -1.04 -0.42
C SER A 19 9.27 -0.30 -0.21
N ALA A 20 8.16 -0.82 -0.72
CA ALA A 20 6.83 -0.24 -0.49
C ALA A 20 6.47 -0.21 1.01
N GLN A 21 6.73 -1.29 1.74
CA GLN A 21 6.54 -1.33 3.18
C GLN A 21 7.43 -0.35 3.93
N ALA A 22 8.71 -0.25 3.55
CA ALA A 22 9.65 0.69 4.16
C ALA A 22 9.19 2.14 3.98
N LEU A 23 8.75 2.51 2.77
CA LEU A 23 8.16 3.82 2.49
C LEU A 23 6.93 4.10 3.35
N GLY A 24 6.02 3.13 3.47
CA GLY A 24 4.85 3.26 4.34
C GLY A 24 5.23 3.49 5.81
N ARG A 25 6.26 2.79 6.31
CA ARG A 25 6.78 2.96 7.68
C ARG A 25 7.50 4.30 7.89
N MET A 26 8.14 4.84 6.86
CA MET A 26 8.78 6.16 6.92
C MET A 26 7.77 7.29 6.87
N LEU A 27 6.81 7.24 5.94
CA LEU A 27 5.81 8.30 5.75
C LEU A 27 4.67 8.23 6.77
N GLY A 28 4.34 7.03 7.25
CA GLY A 28 3.23 6.77 8.18
C GLY A 28 3.28 7.66 9.43
N PRO A 29 4.39 7.70 10.18
CA PRO A 29 4.52 8.59 11.34
C PRO A 29 4.47 10.07 10.97
N VAL A 30 5.10 10.48 9.86
CA VAL A 30 5.11 11.89 9.45
C VAL A 30 3.70 12.37 9.13
N LEU A 31 2.96 11.62 8.32
CA LEU A 31 1.58 11.95 7.96
C LEU A 31 0.63 11.74 9.12
N GLY A 32 0.75 10.62 9.84
CA GLY A 32 -0.11 10.27 10.97
C GLY A 32 0.00 11.25 12.13
N THR A 33 1.22 11.61 12.55
CA THR A 33 1.41 12.60 13.62
C THR A 33 1.04 14.00 13.17
N GLY A 34 1.27 14.36 11.90
CA GLY A 34 0.84 15.63 11.33
C GLY A 34 -0.68 15.77 11.32
N LEU A 35 -1.40 14.75 10.84
CA LEU A 35 -2.85 14.72 10.80
C LEU A 35 -3.47 14.66 12.20
N TYR A 36 -2.86 13.93 13.13
CA TYR A 36 -3.34 13.84 14.52
C TYR A 36 -3.39 15.22 15.20
N ARG A 37 -2.50 16.15 14.82
CA ARG A 37 -2.52 17.53 15.34
C ARG A 37 -3.72 18.34 14.84
N LEU A 38 -4.26 18.00 13.67
CA LEU A 38 -5.48 18.64 13.17
C LEU A 38 -6.68 18.08 13.93
N SER A 39 -6.76 16.75 14.03
CA SER A 39 -7.82 16.08 14.77
C SER A 39 -7.48 14.57 14.97
N PRO A 40 -7.80 13.95 16.12
CA PRO A 40 -7.40 12.56 16.43
C PRO A 40 -7.91 11.46 15.47
N GLU A 41 -8.99 11.72 14.76
CA GLU A 41 -9.71 10.88 13.79
C GLU A 41 -9.10 11.00 12.38
N ALA A 42 -8.46 12.12 12.04
CA ALA A 42 -7.93 12.39 10.70
C ALA A 42 -6.97 11.31 10.17
N PRO A 43 -6.04 10.73 10.96
CA PRO A 43 -5.19 9.63 10.49
C PRO A 43 -6.00 8.40 10.07
N TYR A 44 -7.08 8.10 10.80
CA TYR A 44 -7.97 6.97 10.49
C TYR A 44 -8.79 7.24 9.24
N LEU A 45 -9.27 8.48 9.06
CA LEU A 45 -9.99 8.87 7.86
C LEU A 45 -9.11 8.77 6.60
N LEU A 46 -7.84 9.20 6.69
CA LEU A 46 -6.87 8.98 5.61
C LEU A 46 -6.72 7.48 5.31
N GLY A 47 -6.56 6.64 6.34
CA GLY A 47 -6.48 5.18 6.18
C GLY A 47 -7.71 4.60 5.48
N ALA A 48 -8.91 5.02 5.88
CA ALA A 48 -10.17 4.60 5.28
C ALA A 48 -10.26 5.01 3.79
N ILE A 49 -9.85 6.23 3.46
CA ILE A 49 -9.81 6.73 2.07
C ILE A 49 -8.83 5.91 1.23
N LEU A 50 -7.62 5.64 1.74
CA LEU A 50 -6.61 4.85 1.03
C LEU A 50 -7.08 3.42 0.77
N LEU A 51 -7.70 2.78 1.77
CA LEU A 51 -8.29 1.44 1.62
C LEU A 51 -9.45 1.44 0.62
N LEU A 52 -10.31 2.46 0.66
CA LEU A 52 -11.41 2.60 -0.29
C LEU A 52 -10.88 2.79 -1.73
N VAL A 53 -9.86 3.62 -1.94
CA VAL A 53 -9.21 3.78 -3.25
C VAL A 53 -8.60 2.47 -3.72
N ALA A 54 -7.90 1.73 -2.84
CA ALA A 54 -7.34 0.42 -3.19
C ALA A 54 -8.42 -0.59 -3.58
N LEU A 55 -9.54 -0.63 -2.85
CA LEU A 55 -10.68 -1.50 -3.12
C LEU A 55 -11.33 -1.15 -4.46
N LEU A 56 -11.54 0.14 -4.76
CA LEU A 56 -12.11 0.60 -6.03
C LEU A 56 -11.16 0.41 -7.22
N ALA A 57 -9.85 0.45 -6.99
CA ALA A 57 -8.84 0.16 -8.01
C ALA A 57 -8.70 -1.35 -8.29
N LEU A 58 -9.11 -2.21 -7.36
CA LEU A 58 -8.94 -3.65 -7.44
C LEU A 58 -9.53 -4.28 -8.72
N PRO A 59 -10.78 -3.97 -9.16
CA PRO A 59 -11.33 -4.51 -10.41
C PRO A 59 -10.55 -4.05 -11.65
N PHE A 60 -10.03 -2.82 -11.64
CA PHE A 60 -9.19 -2.30 -12.73
C PHE A 60 -7.85 -3.04 -12.79
N LEU A 61 -7.24 -3.28 -11.64
CA LEU A 61 -5.98 -4.03 -11.53
C LEU A 61 -6.15 -5.49 -11.96
N PHE A 62 -7.23 -6.16 -11.54
CA PHE A 62 -7.53 -7.53 -11.98
C PHE A 62 -7.75 -7.64 -13.49
N ARG A 63 -8.48 -6.71 -14.10
CA ARG A 63 -8.68 -6.68 -15.56
C ARG A 63 -7.36 -6.53 -16.32
N ARG A 64 -6.43 -5.72 -15.81
CA ARG A 64 -5.11 -5.56 -16.42
C ARG A 64 -4.17 -6.74 -16.18
N ALA A 65 -4.29 -7.39 -15.03
CA ALA A 65 -3.41 -8.50 -14.64
C ALA A 65 -3.72 -9.82 -15.36
N ARG A 66 -4.88 -9.97 -16.04
CA ARG A 66 -5.33 -11.23 -16.69
C ARG A 66 -5.00 -12.47 -15.87
N ILE A 67 -5.43 -12.45 -14.60
CA ILE A 67 -5.67 -13.66 -13.80
C ILE A 67 -7.07 -14.15 -14.15
#